data_AF-A0A1F9NV30-F1
#
_entry.id   AF-A0A1F9NV30-F1
#
_cell.length_a   1.000
_cell.length_b   1.000
_cell.length_c   1.000
_cell.angle_alpha   90.00
_cell.angle_beta   90.00
_cell.angle_gamma   90.00
#
_symmetry.space_group_name_H-M   'P 1'
#
loop_
_entity.id
_entity.type
_entity.pdbx_description
1 polymer ?
#
loop_
_entity_poly.entity_id
_entity_poly.type
_entity_poly.pdbx_seq_one_letter_code
_entity_poly.pdbx_strand_id
1 'polypeptide(L)'
;MIREIFEQRLAALSPRQEAETTALVEEYVKDVREVQNTAVRYATAPTPDAFRALSLIARLGETAVETLAGTIAAQDPVLDTWLLFELAKGVAFAETAATGRLRAALSDTRMVPQPPEMRYLEEVGPPYRVCDEAYVALRRILNPESFLQHLMESRHFLSLPDTGKNHEIESWLQTSSFTRFLGDVDEEEK
;
A
#
# COMPACT_ATOMS: atom_id res chain seq x y z
N MET A 1 -13.04 -12.47 -12.91
CA MET A 1 -13.49 -13.75 -12.34
C MET A 1 -13.00 -13.97 -10.91
N ILE A 2 -11.71 -14.20 -10.62
CA ILE A 2 -11.24 -14.45 -9.23
C ILE A 2 -11.59 -13.28 -8.27
N ARG A 3 -11.29 -12.04 -8.67
CA ARG A 3 -11.62 -10.83 -7.91
C ARG A 3 -13.13 -10.66 -7.68
N GLU A 4 -13.95 -10.85 -8.71
CA GLU A 4 -15.41 -10.72 -8.61
C GLU A 4 -16.02 -11.76 -7.67
N ILE A 5 -15.52 -13.01 -7.70
CA ILE A 5 -15.95 -14.08 -6.80
C ILE A 5 -15.55 -13.75 -5.35
N PHE A 6 -14.34 -13.23 -5.14
CA PHE A 6 -13.88 -12.77 -3.83
C PHE A 6 -14.75 -11.62 -3.30
N GLU A 7 -15.01 -10.59 -4.10
CA GLU A 7 -15.83 -9.43 -3.72
C GLU A 7 -17.26 -9.85 -3.37
N GLN A 8 -17.86 -10.77 -4.14
CA GLN A 8 -19.19 -11.32 -3.85
C GLN A 8 -19.21 -12.11 -2.53
N ARG A 9 -18.20 -12.95 -2.29
CA ARG A 9 -18.09 -13.73 -1.04
C ARG A 9 -17.82 -12.82 0.17
N LEU A 10 -17.00 -11.79 0.00
CA LEU A 10 -16.69 -10.82 1.05
C LEU A 10 -17.93 -10.00 1.43
N ALA A 11 -18.72 -9.56 0.44
CA ALA A 11 -19.97 -8.82 0.68
C ALA A 11 -21.03 -9.62 1.44
N ALA A 12 -20.96 -10.96 1.40
CA ALA A 12 -21.84 -11.85 2.14
C ALA A 12 -21.41 -12.05 3.61
N LEU A 13 -20.19 -11.64 3.99
CA LEU A 13 -19.68 -11.74 5.35
C LEU A 13 -20.01 -10.50 6.18
N SER A 14 -20.36 -10.72 7.45
CA SER A 14 -20.49 -9.63 8.41
C SER A 14 -19.12 -9.15 8.89
N PRO A 15 -18.90 -7.85 9.14
CA PRO A 15 -17.64 -7.33 9.70
C PRO A 15 -17.20 -7.95 11.03
N ARG A 16 -18.10 -8.67 11.74
CA ARG A 16 -17.79 -9.36 12.99
C ARG A 16 -17.23 -10.78 12.79
N GLN A 17 -17.23 -11.27 11.56
CA GLN A 17 -16.74 -12.60 11.17
C GLN A 17 -15.27 -12.51 10.76
N GLU A 18 -14.42 -12.12 11.72
CA GLU A 18 -12.99 -11.88 11.46
C GLU A 18 -12.29 -13.14 10.96
N ALA A 19 -12.56 -14.31 11.57
CA ALA A 19 -11.93 -15.58 11.18
C ALA A 19 -12.30 -16.00 9.75
N GLU A 20 -13.58 -15.92 9.36
CA GLU A 20 -14.02 -16.24 8.00
C GLU A 20 -13.50 -15.22 6.97
N THR A 21 -13.40 -13.95 7.37
CA THR A 21 -12.82 -12.90 6.52
C THR A 21 -11.34 -13.15 6.27
N THR A 22 -10.57 -13.48 7.31
CA THR A 22 -9.14 -13.83 7.19
C THR A 22 -8.95 -15.05 6.30
N ALA A 23 -9.73 -16.11 6.50
CA ALA A 23 -9.63 -17.32 5.67
C ALA A 23 -9.96 -17.05 4.19
N LEU A 24 -10.97 -16.21 3.91
CA LEU A 24 -11.32 -15.81 2.55
C LEU A 24 -10.20 -14.99 1.89
N VAL A 25 -9.56 -14.09 2.63
CA VAL A 25 -8.41 -13.31 2.15
C VAL A 25 -7.23 -14.22 1.85
N GLU A 26 -6.91 -15.19 2.72
CA GLU A 26 -5.83 -16.16 2.49
C GLU A 26 -6.08 -17.02 1.23
N GLU A 27 -7.32 -17.48 1.03
CA GLU A 27 -7.73 -18.20 -0.18
C GLU A 27 -7.52 -17.34 -1.44
N TYR A 28 -8.01 -16.09 -1.42
CA TYR A 28 -7.85 -15.17 -2.54
C TYR A 28 -6.38 -14.88 -2.85
N VAL A 29 -5.56 -14.63 -1.83
CA VAL A 29 -4.12 -14.38 -2.01
C VAL A 29 -3.44 -15.59 -2.64
N LYS A 30 -3.80 -16.81 -2.22
CA LYS A 30 -3.25 -18.04 -2.79
C LYS A 30 -3.62 -18.20 -4.27
N ASP A 31 -4.89 -18.03 -4.61
CA ASP A 31 -5.38 -18.16 -5.99
C ASP A 31 -4.75 -17.13 -6.93
N VAL A 32 -4.66 -15.88 -6.46
CA VAL A 32 -3.99 -14.80 -7.20
C VAL A 32 -2.52 -15.11 -7.42
N ARG A 33 -1.80 -15.59 -6.39
CA ARG A 33 -0.39 -15.97 -6.49
C ARG A 33 -0.17 -17.13 -7.48
N GLU A 34 -1.08 -18.10 -7.54
CA GLU A 34 -0.99 -19.20 -8.52
C GLU A 34 -1.15 -18.70 -9.96
N VAL A 35 -2.10 -17.79 -10.20
CA VAL A 35 -2.29 -17.16 -11.51
C VAL A 35 -1.08 -16.33 -11.90
N GLN A 36 -0.52 -15.56 -10.96
CA GLN A 36 0.68 -14.74 -11.21
C GLN A 36 1.88 -15.60 -11.60
N ASN A 37 2.19 -16.64 -10.82
CA ASN A 37 3.29 -17.55 -11.10
C ASN A 37 3.13 -18.23 -12.47
N THR A 38 1.89 -18.60 -12.81
CA THR A 38 1.58 -19.19 -14.11
C THR A 38 1.79 -18.19 -15.24
N ALA A 39 1.28 -16.98 -15.11
CA ALA A 39 1.44 -15.92 -16.10
C ALA A 39 2.93 -15.57 -16.31
N VAL A 40 3.70 -15.42 -15.24
CA VAL A 40 5.14 -15.20 -15.30
C VAL A 40 5.86 -16.33 -16.04
N ARG A 41 5.53 -17.58 -15.73
CA ARG A 41 6.13 -18.75 -16.41
C ARG A 41 5.85 -18.75 -17.91
N TYR A 42 4.64 -18.38 -18.34
CA TYR A 42 4.32 -18.30 -19.76
C TYR A 42 4.95 -17.07 -20.43
N ALA A 43 5.05 -15.95 -19.72
CA ALA A 43 5.69 -14.72 -20.20
C ALA A 43 7.20 -14.90 -20.45
N THR A 44 7.86 -15.73 -19.64
CA THR A 44 9.29 -16.04 -19.74
C THR A 44 9.61 -17.23 -20.66
N ALA A 45 8.60 -18.01 -21.05
CA ALA A 45 8.78 -19.14 -21.95
C ALA A 45 8.77 -18.70 -23.43
N PRO A 46 9.54 -19.35 -24.31
CA PRO A 46 9.52 -19.09 -25.75
C PRO A 46 8.25 -19.71 -26.40
N THR A 47 7.09 -19.22 -25.98
CA THR A 47 5.77 -19.72 -26.38
C THR A 47 4.97 -18.61 -27.04
N PRO A 48 4.08 -18.94 -28.00
CA PRO A 48 3.22 -17.94 -28.64
C PRO A 48 2.26 -17.25 -27.65
N ASP A 49 2.02 -17.84 -26.47
CA ASP A 49 1.17 -17.28 -25.42
C ASP A 49 1.89 -16.27 -24.51
N ALA A 50 3.19 -16.01 -24.70
CA ALA A 50 3.95 -15.07 -23.88
C ALA A 50 3.29 -13.68 -23.82
N PHE A 51 2.87 -13.12 -24.97
CA PHE A 51 2.18 -11.82 -25.02
C PHE A 51 0.85 -11.80 -24.27
N ARG A 52 0.10 -12.92 -24.28
CA ARG A 52 -1.15 -13.02 -23.52
C ARG A 52 -0.88 -13.08 -22.03
N ALA A 53 0.19 -13.77 -21.63
CA ALA A 53 0.60 -13.88 -20.25
C ALA A 53 1.09 -12.52 -19.70
N LEU A 54 1.84 -11.75 -20.49
CA LEU A 54 2.17 -10.36 -20.20
C LEU A 54 0.88 -9.53 -20.02
N SER A 55 -0.05 -9.61 -20.96
CA SER A 55 -1.35 -8.89 -20.83
C SER A 55 -2.13 -9.26 -19.57
N LEU A 56 -1.99 -10.50 -19.06
CA LEU A 56 -2.60 -10.92 -17.80
C LEU A 56 -1.88 -10.30 -16.59
N ILE A 57 -0.55 -10.26 -16.59
CA ILE A 57 0.25 -9.60 -15.53
C ILE A 57 -0.17 -8.14 -15.36
N ALA A 58 -0.31 -7.40 -16.47
CA ALA A 58 -0.73 -6.00 -16.44
C ALA A 58 -2.11 -5.81 -15.76
N ARG A 59 -3.01 -6.79 -15.87
CA ARG A 59 -4.34 -6.75 -15.27
C ARG A 59 -4.37 -7.12 -13.79
N LEU A 60 -3.29 -7.70 -13.26
CA LEU A 60 -3.18 -8.07 -11.84
C LEU A 60 -2.73 -6.89 -10.97
N GLY A 61 -2.20 -5.82 -11.57
CA GLY A 61 -1.94 -4.55 -10.90
C GLY A 61 -1.02 -4.68 -9.68
N GLU A 62 -1.45 -4.11 -8.57
CA GLU A 62 -0.73 -4.10 -7.29
C GLU A 62 -0.42 -5.49 -6.75
N THR A 63 -1.29 -6.45 -7.02
CA THR A 63 -1.11 -7.80 -6.46
C THR A 63 0.14 -8.47 -7.01
N ALA A 64 0.59 -8.09 -8.21
CA ALA A 64 1.72 -8.71 -8.90
C ALA A 64 3.09 -8.18 -8.47
N VAL A 65 3.15 -7.11 -7.66
CA VAL A 65 4.41 -6.40 -7.31
C VAL A 65 5.47 -7.33 -6.72
N GLU A 66 5.12 -8.11 -5.69
CA GLU A 66 6.06 -9.03 -5.02
C GLU A 66 6.60 -10.09 -6.00
N THR A 67 5.69 -10.71 -6.77
CA THR A 67 6.03 -11.75 -7.74
C THR A 67 6.92 -11.22 -8.87
N LEU A 68 6.63 -10.03 -9.39
CA LEU A 68 7.42 -9.39 -10.45
C LEU A 68 8.82 -9.02 -9.96
N ALA A 69 8.93 -8.45 -8.76
CA ALA A 69 10.23 -8.11 -8.16
C ALA A 69 11.15 -9.33 -8.02
N GLY A 70 10.60 -10.51 -7.69
CA GLY A 70 11.37 -11.75 -7.60
C GLY A 70 11.70 -12.42 -8.93
N THR A 71 11.05 -12.01 -10.03
CA THR A 71 11.18 -12.65 -11.35
C THR A 71 12.23 -11.97 -12.23
N ILE A 72 12.39 -10.65 -12.09
CA ILE A 72 13.31 -9.85 -12.92
C ILE A 72 14.75 -10.31 -12.64
N ALA A 73 15.40 -10.92 -13.64
CA ALA A 73 16.65 -11.65 -13.47
C ALA A 73 17.74 -11.35 -14.50
N ALA A 74 17.61 -10.27 -15.29
CA ALA A 74 18.59 -9.81 -16.27
C ALA A 74 18.92 -10.82 -17.39
N GLN A 75 17.97 -11.69 -17.77
CA GLN A 75 18.17 -12.74 -18.79
C GLN A 75 17.74 -12.29 -20.18
N ASP A 76 16.63 -11.55 -20.28
CA ASP A 76 16.13 -10.97 -21.52
C ASP A 76 15.81 -9.49 -21.27
N PRO A 77 16.65 -8.57 -21.81
CA PRO A 77 16.47 -7.13 -21.59
C PRO A 77 15.11 -6.60 -22.03
N VAL A 78 14.50 -7.17 -23.07
CA VAL A 78 13.20 -6.70 -23.58
C VAL A 78 12.08 -7.09 -22.61
N LEU A 79 12.08 -8.35 -22.19
CA LEU A 79 11.12 -8.87 -21.21
C LEU A 79 11.29 -8.20 -19.84
N ASP A 80 12.53 -8.09 -19.35
CA ASP A 80 12.82 -7.46 -18.05
C ASP A 80 12.38 -5.99 -18.03
N THR A 81 12.60 -5.25 -19.11
CA THR A 81 12.12 -3.86 -19.23
C THR A 81 10.59 -3.79 -19.14
N TRP A 82 9.90 -4.72 -19.80
CA TRP A 82 8.43 -4.77 -19.74
C TRP A 82 7.92 -5.12 -18.34
N LEU A 83 8.53 -6.11 -17.68
CA LEU A 83 8.17 -6.51 -16.31
C LEU A 83 8.45 -5.39 -15.31
N LEU A 84 9.55 -4.64 -15.49
CA LEU A 84 9.86 -3.44 -14.70
C LEU A 84 8.80 -2.35 -14.85
N PHE A 85 8.27 -2.15 -16.06
CA PHE A 85 7.22 -1.16 -16.31
C PHE A 85 5.92 -1.53 -15.61
N GLU A 86 5.50 -2.80 -15.68
CA GLU A 86 4.31 -3.25 -14.96
C GLU A 86 4.51 -3.28 -13.44
N LEU A 87 5.72 -3.63 -12.97
CA LEU A 87 6.08 -3.53 -11.56
C LEU A 87 5.92 -2.08 -11.07
N ALA A 88 6.44 -1.11 -11.81
CA ALA A 88 6.33 0.30 -11.46
C ALA A 88 4.88 0.78 -11.41
N LYS A 89 4.02 0.36 -12.35
CA LYS A 89 2.59 0.65 -12.32
C LYS A 89 1.88 0.04 -11.10
N GLY A 90 2.18 -1.21 -10.79
CA GLY A 90 1.61 -1.89 -9.63
C GLY A 90 1.99 -1.20 -8.32
N VAL A 91 3.24 -0.76 -8.19
CA VAL A 91 3.72 0.04 -7.06
C VAL A 91 2.98 1.37 -6.99
N ALA A 92 2.91 2.12 -8.09
CA ALA A 92 2.24 3.42 -8.13
C ALA A 92 0.75 3.29 -7.74
N PHE A 93 0.04 2.27 -8.23
CA PHE A 93 -1.34 2.01 -7.84
C PHE A 93 -1.47 1.70 -6.34
N ALA A 94 -0.60 0.84 -5.80
CA ALA A 94 -0.58 0.49 -4.38
C ALA A 94 -0.31 1.73 -3.51
N GLU A 95 0.63 2.57 -3.91
CA GLU A 95 0.95 3.84 -3.25
C GLU A 95 -0.26 4.78 -3.27
N THR A 96 -0.91 4.99 -4.41
CA THR A 96 -2.13 5.82 -4.51
C THR A 96 -3.27 5.29 -3.64
N ALA A 97 -3.50 3.98 -3.63
CA ALA A 97 -4.53 3.38 -2.79
C ALA A 97 -4.22 3.54 -1.29
N ALA A 98 -2.95 3.35 -0.90
CA ALA A 98 -2.49 3.54 0.47
C ALA A 98 -2.59 5.01 0.90
N THR A 99 -2.13 5.96 0.10
CA THR A 99 -2.21 7.40 0.41
C THR A 99 -3.67 7.85 0.52
N GLY A 100 -4.57 7.39 -0.34
CA GLY A 100 -6.00 7.69 -0.26
C GLY A 100 -6.62 7.25 1.07
N ARG A 101 -6.31 6.03 1.55
CA ARG A 101 -6.79 5.56 2.84
C ARG A 101 -6.18 6.30 4.02
N LEU A 102 -4.88 6.56 3.99
CA LEU A 102 -4.22 7.32 5.05
C LEU A 102 -4.76 8.76 5.12
N ARG A 103 -5.07 9.37 3.98
CA ARG A 103 -5.71 10.69 3.93
C ARG A 103 -7.07 10.67 4.62
N ALA A 104 -7.91 9.67 4.35
CA ALA A 104 -9.19 9.53 5.03
C ALA A 104 -9.01 9.39 6.56
N ALA A 105 -7.95 8.70 6.98
CA ALA A 105 -7.60 8.49 8.38
C ALA A 105 -7.06 9.75 9.10
N LEU A 106 -6.68 10.83 8.39
CA LEU A 106 -6.23 12.09 9.02
C LEU A 106 -7.30 12.79 9.87
N SER A 107 -8.57 12.46 9.67
CA SER A 107 -9.68 12.97 10.49
C SER A 107 -10.06 12.06 11.66
N ASP A 108 -9.46 10.87 11.76
CA ASP A 108 -9.78 9.89 12.79
C ASP A 108 -8.98 10.13 14.08
N THR A 109 -9.67 10.65 15.09
CA THR A 109 -9.07 11.00 16.39
C THR A 109 -9.11 9.85 17.40
N ARG A 110 -9.56 8.65 17.00
CA ARG A 110 -9.57 7.48 17.90
C ARG A 110 -8.15 7.16 18.36
N MET A 111 -8.02 6.78 19.63
CA MET A 111 -6.75 6.34 20.20
C MET A 111 -6.37 4.96 19.68
N VAL A 112 -5.11 4.78 19.32
CA VAL A 112 -4.60 3.46 18.93
C VAL A 112 -4.35 2.61 20.19
N PRO A 113 -4.93 1.40 20.29
CA PRO A 113 -4.68 0.52 21.42
C PRO A 113 -3.21 0.13 21.50
N GLN A 114 -2.56 0.42 22.63
CA GLN A 114 -1.20 -0.07 22.85
C GLN A 114 -1.23 -1.56 23.23
N PRO A 115 -0.39 -2.42 22.62
CA PRO A 115 -0.31 -3.83 22.98
C PRO A 115 0.00 -4.00 24.47
N PRO A 116 -0.68 -4.93 25.18
CA PRO A 116 -0.51 -5.09 26.63
C PRO A 116 0.90 -5.51 27.04
N GLU A 117 1.72 -6.05 26.12
CA GLU A 117 3.05 -6.61 26.38
C GLU A 117 4.21 -5.61 26.31
N MET A 118 3.99 -4.37 25.85
CA MET A 118 5.06 -3.36 25.79
C MET A 118 5.47 -2.77 27.15
N ARG A 119 4.95 -3.30 28.27
CA ARG A 119 5.29 -2.86 29.63
C ARG A 119 6.73 -3.16 30.07
N TYR A 120 7.50 -3.94 29.29
CA TYR A 120 8.88 -4.33 29.59
C TYR A 120 9.93 -3.71 28.66
N LEU A 121 9.53 -2.89 27.68
CA LEU A 121 10.45 -2.06 26.90
C LEU A 121 10.51 -0.68 27.56
N GLU A 122 11.72 -0.20 27.87
CA GLU A 122 11.98 0.97 28.72
C GLU A 122 11.40 2.30 28.21
N GLU A 123 10.87 2.35 26.99
CA GLU A 123 10.13 3.50 26.45
C GLU A 123 8.81 3.03 25.80
N VAL A 124 7.75 2.90 26.60
CA VAL A 124 6.39 2.94 26.03
C VAL A 124 6.21 4.33 25.44
N GLY A 125 6.16 4.42 24.11
CA GLY A 125 5.91 5.69 23.42
C GLY A 125 4.61 6.34 23.91
N PRO A 126 4.50 7.68 23.86
CA PRO A 126 3.27 8.36 24.25
C PRO A 126 2.09 7.82 23.44
N PRO A 127 0.89 7.76 24.03
CA PRO A 127 -0.28 7.30 23.31
C PRO A 127 -0.54 8.22 22.12
N TYR A 128 -0.92 7.64 20.99
CA TYR A 128 -1.12 8.34 19.72
C TYR A 128 -2.48 7.99 19.11
N ARG A 129 -2.95 8.88 18.23
CA ARG A 129 -4.24 8.78 17.54
C ARG A 129 -4.04 8.15 16.16
N VAL A 130 -5.12 7.65 15.57
CA VAL A 130 -5.10 7.13 14.20
C VAL A 130 -4.61 8.22 13.21
N CYS A 131 -5.04 9.47 13.37
CA CYS A 131 -4.58 10.58 12.54
C CYS A 131 -3.09 10.90 12.68
N ASP A 132 -2.48 10.64 13.84
CA ASP A 132 -1.05 10.86 14.07
C ASP A 132 -0.21 9.85 13.26
N GLU A 133 -0.59 8.57 13.28
CA GLU A 133 0.06 7.52 12.47
C GLU A 133 -0.18 7.72 10.98
N ALA A 134 -1.40 8.11 10.61
CA ALA A 134 -1.74 8.41 9.23
C ALA A 134 -0.87 9.54 8.68
N TYR A 135 -0.63 10.58 9.47
CA TYR A 135 0.26 11.69 9.12
C TYR A 135 1.70 11.22 8.91
N VAL A 136 2.26 10.47 9.87
CA VAL A 136 3.64 9.94 9.78
C VAL A 136 3.81 9.05 8.55
N ALA A 137 2.87 8.13 8.32
CA ALA A 137 2.91 7.24 7.17
C ALA A 137 2.81 8.01 5.83
N LEU A 138 1.93 9.01 5.74
CA LEU A 138 1.81 9.87 4.57
C LEU A 138 3.07 10.69 4.30
N ARG A 139 3.68 11.27 5.33
CA ARG A 139 4.95 12.00 5.22
C ARG A 139 6.05 11.13 4.63
N ARG A 140 6.12 9.87 5.05
CA ARG A 140 7.08 8.87 4.56
C ARG A 140 6.87 8.52 3.09
N ILE A 141 5.63 8.41 2.64
CA ILE A 141 5.31 8.09 1.25
C ILE A 141 5.56 9.30 0.35
N LEU A 142 5.08 10.49 0.75
CA LEU A 142 5.08 11.68 -0.11
C LEU A 142 6.40 12.45 -0.13
N ASN A 143 7.24 12.29 0.89
CA ASN A 143 8.57 12.88 0.92
C ASN A 143 9.59 11.77 1.13
N PRO A 144 10.08 11.07 0.11
CA PRO A 144 11.08 10.01 0.27
C PRO A 144 12.49 10.59 0.57
N GLU A 145 12.61 11.33 1.68
CA GLU A 145 13.88 11.74 2.28
C GLU A 145 14.57 10.55 2.97
N SER A 146 15.79 10.76 3.47
CA SER A 146 16.55 9.70 4.14
C SER A 146 15.76 9.12 5.33
N PHE A 147 15.83 7.81 5.52
CA PHE A 147 15.15 7.11 6.62
C PHE A 147 15.42 7.74 8.00
N LEU A 148 16.66 8.20 8.23
CA LEU A 148 17.06 8.83 9.49
C LEU A 148 16.35 10.16 9.73
N GLN A 149 16.16 10.95 8.68
CA GLN A 149 15.43 12.22 8.77
C GLN A 149 13.96 11.98 9.15
N HIS A 150 13.30 11.03 8.47
CA HIS A 150 11.93 10.62 8.83
C HIS A 150 11.79 10.16 10.26
N LEU A 151 12.76 9.36 10.74
CA LEU A 151 12.74 8.86 12.10
C LEU A 151 12.80 10.02 13.12
N MET A 152 13.67 11.00 12.88
CA MET A 152 13.81 12.18 13.73
C MET A 152 12.55 13.06 13.70
N GLU A 153 12.01 13.32 12.51
CA GLU A 153 10.81 14.13 12.32
C GLU A 153 9.57 13.47 12.95
N SER A 154 9.42 12.15 12.78
CA SER A 154 8.33 11.37 13.38
C SER A 154 8.41 11.40 14.91
N ARG A 155 9.61 11.21 15.49
CA ARG A 155 9.80 11.29 16.95
C ARG A 155 9.50 12.69 17.48
N HIS A 156 9.90 13.73 16.73
CA HIS A 156 9.58 15.11 17.08
C HIS A 156 8.07 15.37 17.07
N PHE A 157 7.39 15.07 15.96
CA PHE A 157 5.94 15.23 15.82
C PHE A 157 5.16 14.48 16.92
N LEU A 158 5.51 13.21 17.18
CA LEU A 158 4.85 12.41 18.21
C LEU A 158 5.07 12.91 19.63
N SER A 159 6.13 13.71 19.86
CA SER A 159 6.39 14.35 21.16
C SER A 159 5.60 15.64 21.38
N LEU A 160 4.95 16.18 20.34
CA LEU A 160 4.13 17.39 20.46
C LEU A 160 2.84 17.13 21.25
N PRO A 161 2.30 18.14 21.95
CA PRO A 161 0.92 18.09 22.44
C PRO A 161 -0.07 17.93 21.29
N ASP A 162 -1.27 17.39 21.55
CA ASP A 162 -2.30 17.18 20.52
C ASP A 162 -2.66 18.45 19.73
N THR A 163 -2.64 19.61 20.39
CA THR A 163 -2.85 20.90 19.71
C THR A 163 -1.72 21.23 18.72
N GLY A 164 -0.48 20.91 19.08
CA GLY A 164 0.68 21.03 18.19
C GLY A 164 0.61 20.05 17.02
N LYS A 165 0.25 18.79 17.29
CA LYS A 165 0.06 17.78 16.24
C LYS A 165 -1.04 18.18 15.24
N ASN A 166 -2.18 18.66 15.74
CA ASN A 166 -3.28 19.12 14.89
C ASN A 166 -2.83 20.28 14.00
N HIS A 167 -2.11 21.25 14.57
CA HIS A 167 -1.60 22.38 13.81
C HIS A 167 -0.61 21.95 12.73
N GLU A 168 0.26 20.98 13.03
CA GLU A 168 1.22 20.46 12.07
C GLU A 168 0.53 19.68 10.93
N ILE A 169 -0.48 18.86 11.25
CA ILE A 169 -1.30 18.18 10.23
C ILE A 169 -1.99 19.22 9.34
N GLU A 170 -2.66 20.23 9.91
CA GLU A 170 -3.35 21.28 9.17
C GLU A 170 -2.39 22.09 8.29
N SER A 171 -1.22 22.47 8.83
CA SER A 171 -0.20 23.20 8.09
C SER A 171 0.33 22.39 6.92
N TRP A 172 0.60 21.10 7.14
CA TRP A 172 1.11 20.21 6.12
C TRP A 172 0.09 19.94 5.00
N LEU A 173 -1.20 19.82 5.33
CA LEU A 173 -2.27 19.72 4.33
C LEU A 173 -2.34 20.95 3.39
N GLN A 174 -1.80 22.10 3.81
CA GLN A 174 -1.74 23.32 3.00
C GLN A 174 -0.44 23.45 2.19
N THR A 175 0.53 22.55 2.35
CA THR A 175 1.80 22.62 1.60
C THR A 175 1.64 22.22 0.14
N SER A 176 2.47 22.81 -0.72
CA SER A 176 2.49 22.58 -2.17
C SER A 176 2.78 21.15 -2.58
N SER A 177 3.57 20.41 -1.79
CA SER A 177 3.83 18.98 -1.99
C SER A 177 2.57 18.13 -1.84
N PHE A 178 1.73 18.48 -0.87
CA PHE A 178 0.45 17.80 -0.66
C PHE A 178 -0.54 18.18 -1.76
N THR A 179 -0.68 19.47 -2.06
CA THR A 179 -1.64 19.94 -3.08
C THR A 179 -1.28 19.55 -4.51
N ARG A 180 0.01 19.40 -4.85
CA ARG A 180 0.43 18.87 -6.15
C ARG A 180 0.04 17.41 -6.33
N PHE A 181 0.19 16.60 -5.28
CA PHE A 181 -0.29 15.21 -5.27
C PHE A 181 -1.82 15.13 -5.40
N LEU A 182 -2.57 16.13 -4.90
CA LEU A 182 -4.03 16.20 -5.07
C LEU A 182 -4.46 16.50 -6.51
N GLY A 183 -3.72 17.35 -7.23
CA GLY A 183 -4.05 17.73 -8.60
C GLY A 183 -3.96 16.57 -9.60
N ASP A 184 -3.03 15.65 -9.37
CA ASP A 184 -2.82 14.49 -10.25
C ASP A 184 -3.85 13.36 -10.05
N VAL A 185 -4.55 13.31 -8.90
CA VAL A 185 -5.56 12.26 -8.60
C VAL A 185 -6.96 12.65 -9.09
N ASP A 186 -7.31 13.94 -9.10
CA ASP A 186 -8.65 14.41 -9.53
C ASP A 186 -8.79 14.53 -11.07
N GLU A 187 -7.70 14.47 -11.85
CA GLU A 187 -7.73 14.57 -13.32
C GLU A 187 -7.88 13.22 -14.06
N GLU A 188 -7.76 12.07 -13.39
CA GLU A 188 -7.95 10.74 -14.02
C GLU A 188 -9.42 10.23 -14.02
N GLU A 189 -10.37 10.96 -13.43
CA GLU A 189 -11.81 10.61 -13.42
C GLU A 189 -12.66 11.29 -14.54
N LYS A 190 -12.05 11.82 -15.60
CA LYS A 190 -12.76 12.37 -16.78
C LYS A 190 -12.38 11.72 -18.09
#